data_AF-M0CUC7-F1
#
_entry.id   AF-M0CUC7-F1
#
_cell.length_a   1.000
_cell.length_b   1.000
_cell.length_c   1.000
_cell.angle_alpha   90.00
_cell.angle_beta   90.00
_cell.angle_gamma   90.00
#
_symmetry.space_group_name_H-M   'P 1'
#
loop_
_entity.id
_entity.type
_entity.pdbx_description
1 polymer ?
#
loop_
_entity_poly.entity_id
_entity_poly.type
_entity_poly.pdbx_seq_one_letter_code
_entity_poly.pdbx_strand_id
1 'polypeptide(L)'
;MPTDPRDPLAAFDDAVLGRVARESGVEETRLRRVVADHQRGVRSLPGVDDIVYEWRRTLPYEPLAERREEAYFLAVEPSVWAEFLAALEVTDGEGDALRAVHREQFAASLGADAAPDADGDTSVVPLVLTRP
;
A
#
# COMPACT_ATOMS: atom_id res chain seq x y z
N MET A 1 4.10 -6.59 -26.19
CA MET A 1 5.25 -6.96 -25.32
C MET A 1 4.69 -7.00 -23.92
N PRO A 2 4.73 -8.10 -23.15
CA PRO A 2 4.52 -7.97 -21.73
C PRO A 2 5.74 -7.19 -21.22
N THR A 3 5.52 -5.94 -20.81
CA THR A 3 6.49 -5.15 -20.04
C THR A 3 6.90 -6.01 -18.86
N ASP A 4 8.20 -6.23 -18.69
CA ASP A 4 8.74 -6.89 -17.51
C ASP A 4 8.15 -6.15 -16.29
N PRO A 5 7.29 -6.80 -15.48
CA PRO A 5 6.56 -6.09 -14.46
C PRO A 5 7.57 -5.54 -13.46
N ARG A 6 7.63 -4.20 -13.33
CA ARG A 6 8.51 -3.51 -12.38
C ARG A 6 8.51 -4.25 -11.04
N ASP A 7 9.67 -4.42 -10.40
CA ASP A 7 9.77 -5.11 -9.11
C ASP A 7 8.63 -4.66 -8.17
N PRO A 8 7.82 -5.58 -7.59
CA PRO A 8 6.77 -5.24 -6.63
C PRO A 8 7.21 -4.27 -5.53
N LEU A 9 8.48 -4.34 -5.12
CA LEU A 9 9.05 -3.50 -4.06
C LEU A 9 9.70 -2.21 -4.58
N ALA A 10 9.69 -1.92 -5.88
CA ALA A 10 10.42 -0.78 -6.46
C ALA A 10 10.01 0.59 -5.91
N ALA A 11 8.78 0.74 -5.39
CA ALA A 11 8.31 1.98 -4.77
C ALA A 11 8.63 2.07 -3.26
N PHE A 12 9.27 1.05 -2.68
CA PHE A 12 9.53 0.96 -1.24
C PHE A 12 11.02 1.09 -0.96
N ASP A 13 11.38 2.05 -0.11
CA ASP A 13 12.75 2.27 0.31
C ASP A 13 13.19 1.17 1.32
N ASP A 14 14.36 0.57 1.10
CA ASP A 14 14.96 -0.40 2.01
C ASP A 14 15.13 0.14 3.43
N ALA A 15 15.38 1.45 3.58
CA ALA A 15 15.47 2.10 4.89
C ALA A 15 14.11 2.15 5.62
N VAL A 16 13.00 2.27 4.88
CA VAL A 16 11.65 2.17 5.44
C VAL A 16 11.37 0.74 5.88
N LEU A 17 11.62 -0.23 5.00
CA LEU A 17 11.42 -1.65 5.30
C LEU A 17 12.22 -2.11 6.52
N GLY A 18 13.51 -1.79 6.59
CA GLY A 18 14.38 -2.14 7.71
C GLY A 18 14.02 -1.43 9.03
N ARG A 19 13.51 -0.19 8.97
CA ARG A 19 13.02 0.52 10.15
C ARG A 19 11.75 -0.12 10.69
N VAL A 20 10.74 -0.33 9.85
CA VAL A 20 9.45 -0.90 10.26
C VAL A 20 9.61 -2.32 10.77
N ALA A 21 10.45 -3.15 10.14
CA ALA A 21 10.78 -4.49 10.63
C ALA A 21 11.29 -4.45 12.08
N ARG A 22 12.25 -3.55 12.36
CA ARG A 22 12.81 -3.39 13.71
C ARG A 22 11.77 -2.93 14.73
N GLU A 23 10.94 -1.97 14.38
CA GLU A 23 9.95 -1.36 15.29
C GLU A 23 8.76 -2.29 15.57
N SER A 24 8.34 -3.07 14.57
CA SER A 24 7.24 -4.04 14.71
C SER A 24 7.69 -5.37 15.32
N GLY A 25 8.99 -5.65 15.36
CA GLY A 25 9.54 -6.95 15.77
C GLY A 25 9.33 -8.06 14.73
N VAL A 26 8.88 -7.74 13.52
CA VAL A 26 8.77 -8.66 12.39
C VAL A 26 10.13 -8.76 11.69
N GLU A 27 10.54 -9.98 11.32
CA GLU A 27 11.79 -10.18 10.61
C GLU A 27 11.74 -9.50 9.22
N GLU A 28 12.84 -8.86 8.83
CA GLU A 28 12.87 -7.96 7.67
C GLU A 28 12.61 -8.70 6.33
N THR A 29 13.15 -9.90 6.17
CA THR A 29 12.91 -10.76 4.99
C THR A 29 11.43 -11.17 4.92
N ARG A 30 10.83 -11.51 6.05
CA ARG A 30 9.40 -11.82 6.17
C ARG A 30 8.54 -10.61 5.81
N LEU A 31 8.87 -9.43 6.34
CA LEU A 31 8.14 -8.19 6.02
C LEU A 31 8.23 -7.86 4.52
N ARG A 32 9.42 -7.92 3.93
CA ARG A 32 9.61 -7.75 2.48
C ARG A 32 8.74 -8.71 1.67
N ARG A 33 8.69 -9.99 2.10
CA ARG A 33 7.84 -10.99 1.43
C ARG A 33 6.37 -10.63 1.52
N VAL A 34 5.87 -10.24 2.69
CA VAL A 34 4.47 -9.82 2.88
C VAL A 34 4.12 -8.62 2.00
N VAL A 35 4.98 -7.60 1.95
CA VAL A 35 4.76 -6.43 1.08
C VAL A 35 4.76 -6.85 -0.39
N ALA A 36 5.69 -7.71 -0.81
CA ALA A 36 5.77 -8.16 -2.19
C ALA A 36 4.57 -9.05 -2.59
N ASP A 37 4.09 -9.92 -1.68
CA ASP A 37 2.90 -10.75 -1.88
C ASP A 37 1.64 -9.88 -1.97
N HIS A 38 1.52 -8.85 -1.14
CA HIS A 38 0.45 -7.84 -1.23
C HIS A 38 0.43 -7.18 -2.62
N GLN A 39 1.57 -6.63 -3.06
CA GLN A 39 1.69 -5.97 -4.37
C GLN A 39 1.38 -6.92 -5.53
N ARG A 40 1.84 -8.18 -5.45
CA ARG A 40 1.49 -9.21 -6.45
C ARG A 40 0.00 -9.53 -6.45
N GLY A 41 -0.62 -9.62 -5.27
CA GLY A 41 -2.06 -9.84 -5.12
C GLY A 41 -2.85 -8.79 -5.90
N VAL A 42 -2.60 -7.50 -5.62
CA VAL A 42 -3.27 -6.38 -6.32
C VAL A 42 -3.04 -6.41 -7.83
N ARG A 43 -1.82 -6.74 -8.27
CA ARG A 43 -1.48 -6.84 -9.71
C ARG A 43 -2.20 -7.99 -10.41
N SER A 44 -2.39 -9.11 -9.71
CA SER A 44 -2.93 -10.33 -10.31
C SER A 44 -4.43 -10.23 -10.57
N LEU A 45 -5.19 -9.61 -9.66
CA LEU A 45 -6.63 -9.40 -9.77
C LEU A 45 -7.02 -8.21 -8.88
N PRO A 46 -7.65 -7.15 -9.41
CA PRO A 46 -8.02 -6.89 -10.81
C PRO A 46 -6.89 -6.28 -11.67
N GLY A 47 -5.78 -5.85 -11.07
CA GLY A 47 -4.74 -5.05 -11.71
C GLY A 47 -4.61 -3.66 -11.06
N VAL A 48 -3.39 -3.13 -10.96
CA VAL A 48 -3.11 -1.89 -10.18
C VAL A 48 -3.86 -0.68 -10.73
N ASP A 49 -3.80 -0.45 -12.04
CA ASP A 49 -4.50 0.70 -12.65
C ASP A 49 -6.03 0.54 -12.49
N ASP A 50 -6.55 -0.66 -12.73
CA ASP A 50 -7.98 -0.95 -12.69
C ASP A 50 -8.59 -0.76 -11.30
N ILE A 51 -7.92 -1.27 -10.24
CA ILE A 51 -8.43 -1.10 -8.87
C ILE A 51 -8.41 0.36 -8.42
N VAL A 52 -7.39 1.12 -8.83
CA VAL A 52 -7.32 2.57 -8.53
C VAL A 52 -8.45 3.30 -9.24
N TYR A 53 -8.70 3.01 -10.53
CA TYR A 53 -9.82 3.61 -11.25
C TYR A 53 -11.19 3.17 -10.70
N GLU A 54 -11.30 1.95 -10.18
CA GLU A 54 -12.51 1.50 -9.49
C GLU A 54 -12.75 2.30 -8.22
N TRP A 55 -11.77 2.36 -7.31
CA TRP A 55 -11.91 3.09 -6.04
C TRP A 55 -12.23 4.57 -6.22
N ARG A 56 -11.62 5.24 -7.21
CA ARG A 56 -11.94 6.64 -7.53
C ARG A 56 -13.38 6.86 -8.01
N ARG A 57 -14.06 5.80 -8.48
CA ARG A 57 -15.47 5.86 -8.92
C ARG A 57 -16.44 5.40 -7.85
N THR A 58 -16.03 4.50 -6.96
CA THR A 58 -16.93 3.82 -6.01
C THR A 58 -16.87 4.40 -4.60
N LEU A 59 -15.71 4.93 -4.17
CA LEU A 59 -15.57 5.53 -2.86
C LEU A 59 -16.23 6.91 -2.82
N PRO A 60 -16.78 7.33 -1.67
CA PRO A 60 -17.46 8.63 -1.55
C PRO A 60 -16.49 9.82 -1.51
N TYR A 61 -15.19 9.59 -1.57
CA TYR A 61 -14.11 10.58 -1.55
C TYR A 61 -13.07 10.27 -2.65
N GLU A 62 -12.11 11.17 -2.88
CA GLU A 62 -10.99 10.94 -3.80
C GLU A 62 -9.86 10.17 -3.07
N PRO A 63 -9.69 8.86 -3.30
CA PRO A 63 -8.67 8.08 -2.61
C PRO A 63 -7.26 8.33 -3.14
N LEU A 64 -7.12 8.85 -4.37
CA LEU A 64 -5.81 9.02 -5.00
C LEU A 64 -5.20 10.37 -4.62
N ALA A 65 -4.18 10.32 -3.74
CA ALA A 65 -3.41 11.48 -3.33
C ALA A 65 -2.49 11.98 -4.45
N GLU A 66 -1.70 11.06 -5.00
CA GLU A 66 -0.75 11.38 -6.07
C GLU A 66 -0.53 10.17 -6.98
N ARG A 67 -0.42 10.45 -8.28
CA ARG A 67 0.00 9.48 -9.30
C ARG A 67 1.39 9.85 -9.79
N ARG A 68 2.35 8.94 -9.64
CA ARG A 68 3.68 9.02 -10.26
C ARG A 68 3.86 7.99 -11.36
N GLU A 69 5.00 8.04 -12.03
CA GLU A 69 5.34 7.06 -13.07
C GLU A 69 5.47 5.66 -12.47
N GLU A 70 6.07 5.57 -11.29
CA GLU A 70 6.46 4.36 -10.58
C GLU A 70 5.39 3.82 -9.62
N ALA A 71 4.50 4.67 -9.09
CA ALA A 71 3.58 4.30 -8.02
C ALA A 71 2.30 5.15 -7.99
N TYR A 72 1.27 4.59 -7.36
CA TYR A 72 0.11 5.32 -6.86
C TYR A 72 0.19 5.47 -5.35
N PHE A 73 -0.12 6.67 -4.87
CA PHE A 73 -0.21 7.00 -3.46
C PHE A 73 -1.68 7.24 -3.14
N LEU A 74 -2.25 6.39 -2.30
CA LEU A 74 -3.68 6.37 -2.00
C LEU A 74 -3.91 6.49 -0.50
N ALA A 75 -5.11 6.91 -0.10
CA ALA A 75 -5.64 6.65 1.23
C ALA A 75 -6.98 5.93 1.08
N VAL A 76 -7.14 4.82 1.79
CA VAL A 76 -8.31 3.93 1.68
C VAL A 76 -8.89 3.61 3.04
N GLU A 77 -10.14 3.15 3.09
CA GLU A 77 -10.79 2.77 4.35
C GLU A 77 -10.15 1.51 4.97
N PRO A 78 -10.26 1.33 6.30
CA PRO A 78 -9.78 0.13 6.98
C PRO A 78 -10.40 -1.17 6.45
N SER A 79 -11.63 -1.12 5.92
CA SER A 79 -12.30 -2.25 5.28
C SER A 79 -11.55 -2.77 4.05
N VAL A 80 -11.01 -1.86 3.22
CA VAL A 80 -10.18 -2.20 2.05
C VAL A 80 -8.92 -2.95 2.49
N TRP A 81 -8.28 -2.47 3.57
CA TRP A 81 -7.14 -3.17 4.16
C TRP A 81 -7.51 -4.55 4.70
N ALA A 82 -8.67 -4.70 5.34
CA ALA A 82 -9.11 -5.98 5.89
C ALA A 82 -9.22 -7.07 4.81
N GLU A 83 -9.67 -6.72 3.60
CA GLU A 83 -9.73 -7.65 2.47
C GLU A 83 -8.35 -8.15 2.04
N PHE A 84 -7.36 -7.25 1.94
CA PHE A 84 -5.99 -7.63 1.59
C PHE A 84 -5.34 -8.48 2.68
N LEU A 85 -5.50 -8.11 3.94
CA LEU A 85 -4.92 -8.86 5.06
C LEU A 85 -5.53 -10.26 5.17
N ALA A 86 -6.84 -10.39 4.95
CA ALA A 86 -7.51 -11.69 4.90
C ALA A 86 -7.00 -12.56 3.74
N ALA A 87 -6.82 -11.97 2.55
CA ALA A 87 -6.33 -12.69 1.38
C ALA A 87 -4.85 -13.13 1.51
N LEU A 88 -4.04 -12.40 2.28
CA LEU A 88 -2.64 -12.73 2.52
C LEU A 88 -2.43 -13.76 3.64
N GLU A 89 -3.49 -14.09 4.40
CA GLU A 89 -3.46 -15.01 5.54
C GLU A 89 -2.34 -14.66 6.55
N VAL A 90 -2.10 -13.36 6.75
CA VAL A 90 -1.07 -12.85 7.66
C VAL A 90 -1.57 -12.77 9.09
N THR A 91 -0.65 -12.81 10.04
CA THR A 91 -0.95 -12.52 11.45
C THR A 91 -1.28 -11.03 11.65
N ASP A 92 -1.95 -10.69 12.75
CA ASP A 92 -2.26 -9.30 13.09
C ASP A 92 -0.99 -8.43 13.14
N GLY A 93 0.10 -8.94 13.72
CA GLY A 93 1.39 -8.23 13.79
C GLY A 93 2.03 -7.99 12.42
N GLU A 94 1.93 -8.95 11.50
CA GLU A 94 2.38 -8.77 10.12
C GLU A 94 1.48 -7.79 9.35
N GLY A 95 0.17 -7.80 9.60
CA GLY A 95 -0.77 -6.85 9.02
C GLY A 95 -0.55 -5.42 9.52
N ASP A 96 -0.24 -5.25 10.81
CA ASP A 96 0.16 -3.98 11.40
C ASP A 96 1.47 -3.47 10.80
N ALA A 97 2.47 -4.35 10.68
CA ALA A 97 3.73 -4.02 10.05
C ALA A 97 3.57 -3.64 8.57
N LEU A 98 2.72 -4.35 7.81
CA LEU A 98 2.42 -4.03 6.42
C LEU A 98 1.78 -2.64 6.29
N ARG A 99 0.77 -2.34 7.11
CA ARG A 99 0.15 -1.00 7.14
C ARG A 99 1.14 0.09 7.52
N ALA A 100 2.05 -0.20 8.46
CA ALA A 100 3.11 0.72 8.86
C ALA A 100 4.09 0.99 7.71
N VAL A 101 4.53 -0.03 6.95
CA VAL A 101 5.37 0.17 5.76
C VAL A 101 4.70 1.11 4.77
N HIS A 102 3.42 0.91 4.46
CA HIS A 102 2.70 1.77 3.52
C HIS A 102 2.55 3.20 4.03
N ARG A 103 2.25 3.39 5.33
CA ARG A 103 2.19 4.71 5.97
C ARG A 103 3.52 5.44 5.90
N GLU A 104 4.59 4.78 6.31
CA GLU A 104 5.94 5.36 6.34
C GLU A 104 6.46 5.66 4.94
N GLN A 105 6.22 4.78 3.97
CA GLN A 105 6.61 5.01 2.58
C GLN A 105 5.83 6.17 1.96
N PHE A 106 4.52 6.26 2.25
CA PHE A 106 3.69 7.39 1.81
C PHE A 106 4.22 8.70 2.39
N ALA A 107 4.44 8.76 3.70
CA ALA A 107 4.95 9.96 4.37
C ALA A 107 6.35 10.36 3.89
N ALA A 108 7.23 9.38 3.64
CA ALA A 108 8.56 9.64 3.08
C ALA A 108 8.51 10.22 1.65
N SER A 109 7.46 9.88 0.88
CA SER A 109 7.35 10.25 -0.54
C SER A 109 6.59 11.57 -0.77
N LEU A 110 5.55 11.83 0.03
CA LEU A 110 4.64 12.98 -0.13
C LEU A 110 4.66 13.95 1.06
N GLY A 111 5.21 13.56 2.20
CA GLY A 111 5.08 14.27 3.48
C GLY A 111 3.92 13.73 4.33
N ALA A 112 4.02 13.92 5.66
CA ALA A 112 3.02 13.39 6.60
C ALA A 112 1.63 14.01 6.45
N ASP A 113 1.56 15.27 5.99
CA ASP A 113 0.32 16.03 5.82
C ASP A 113 -0.33 15.84 4.43
N ALA A 114 0.23 14.98 3.58
CA ALA A 114 -0.23 14.79 2.20
C ALA A 114 -1.30 13.70 2.03
N ALA A 115 -1.68 13.01 3.11
CA ALA A 115 -2.77 12.05 3.05
C ALA A 115 -4.08 12.81 2.75
N PRO A 116 -4.85 12.41 1.73
CA PRO A 116 -6.12 13.05 1.45
C PRO A 116 -7.02 12.87 2.66
N ASP A 117 -7.58 13.98 3.16
CA ASP A 117 -8.60 13.94 4.17
C ASP A 117 -9.82 13.24 3.58
N ALA A 118 -10.29 12.19 4.24
CA ALA A 118 -11.64 11.72 3.96
C ALA A 118 -12.59 12.80 4.46
N ASP A 119 -13.53 13.25 3.62
CA ASP A 119 -14.58 14.14 4.09
C ASP A 119 -15.34 13.47 5.26
N GLY A 120 -15.21 14.01 6.49
CA GLY A 120 -15.96 13.58 7.68
C GLY A 120 -15.21 12.71 8.70
N ASP A 121 -15.92 11.74 9.31
CA ASP A 121 -15.46 10.84 10.40
C ASP A 121 -14.78 9.55 9.87
N THR A 122 -14.48 9.51 8.57
CA THR A 122 -13.94 8.32 7.91
C THR A 122 -12.43 8.28 8.12
N SER A 123 -11.96 7.39 8.99
CA SER A 123 -10.51 7.16 9.14
C SER A 123 -9.98 6.50 7.87
N VAL A 124 -9.02 7.13 7.17
CA VAL A 124 -8.34 6.55 6.01
C VAL A 124 -6.91 6.13 6.36
N VAL A 125 -6.43 5.10 5.70
CA VAL A 125 -5.13 4.48 5.93
C VAL A 125 -4.32 4.55 4.63
N PRO A 126 -3.09 5.11 4.64
CA PRO A 126 -2.28 5.21 3.43
C PRO A 126 -1.96 3.86 2.79
N LEU A 127 -1.92 3.85 1.46
CA LEU A 127 -1.65 2.69 0.63
C LEU A 127 -0.79 3.11 -0.57
N VAL A 128 0.42 2.56 -0.68
CA VAL A 128 1.28 2.71 -1.87
C VAL A 128 1.16 1.48 -2.76
N LEU A 129 0.89 1.68 -4.06
CA LEU A 129 0.85 0.60 -5.06
C LEU A 129 1.89 0.83 -6.15
N THR A 130 2.81 -0.12 -6.32
CA THR A 130 3.85 -0.07 -7.34
C THR A 130 3.25 -0.39 -8.70
N ARG A 131 3.36 0.55 -9.65
CA ARG A 131 2.86 0.38 -11.02
C ARG A 131 3.71 -0.66 -11.76
N PRO A 132 3.11 -1.52 -12.60
CA PRO A 132 3.84 -2.52 -13.38
C PRO A 132 4.76 -1.90 -14.44
#